data_AF-A0A452G060-F1
#
_entry.id   AF-A0A452G060-F1
#
_cell.length_a   1.000
_cell.length_b   1.000
_cell.length_c   1.000
_cell.angle_alpha   90.00
_cell.angle_beta   90.00
_cell.angle_gamma   90.00
#
_symmetry.space_group_name_H-M   'P 1'
#
loop_
_entity.id
_entity.type
_entity.pdbx_description
1 polymer ?
#
loop_
_entity_poly.entity_id
_entity_poly.type
_entity_poly.pdbx_seq_one_letter_code
_entity_poly.pdbx_strand_id
1 'polypeptide(L)' 'MSGLREQAEALLLASCYLPPGFLSAPGQRVGMLAEAARTLEKIGDRRLLHDCQQMLMRLGGGTTVTSS' A
#
# COMPACT_ATOMS: atom_id res chain seq x y z
N MET A 1 -4.69 2.96 -22.82
CA MET A 1 -4.79 2.74 -21.35
C MET A 1 -3.38 2.59 -20.81
N SER A 2 -2.65 3.70 -20.68
CA SER A 2 -1.19 3.69 -20.41
C SER A 2 -0.95 4.58 -19.21
N GLY A 3 -1.00 3.99 -18.01
CA GLY A 3 -0.85 4.75 -16.77
C GLY A 3 -1.12 3.96 -15.50
N LEU A 4 -1.71 2.77 -15.60
CA LEU A 4 -1.93 1.90 -14.43
C LEU A 4 -0.59 1.52 -13.75
N ARG A 5 0.46 1.22 -14.52
CA ARG A 5 1.77 0.91 -13.93
C ARG A 5 2.35 2.10 -13.17
N GLU A 6 2.34 3.28 -13.79
CA GLU A 6 2.81 4.53 -13.18
C GLU A 6 1.98 4.91 -11.94
N GLN A 7 0.67 4.68 -11.98
CA GLN A 7 -0.22 4.88 -10.84
C GLN A 7 0.13 3.95 -9.67
N ALA A 8 0.37 2.65 -9.96
CA ALA A 8 0.78 1.70 -8.94
C ALA A 8 2.12 2.06 -8.30
N GLU A 9 3.11 2.43 -9.11
CA GLU A 9 4.42 2.89 -8.64
C GLU A 9 4.29 4.17 -7.81
N ALA A 10 3.51 5.15 -8.25
CA ALA A 10 3.27 6.39 -7.51
C ALA A 10 2.65 6.12 -6.14
N LEU A 11 1.64 5.23 -6.06
CA LEU A 11 1.01 4.85 -4.80
C LEU A 11 1.97 4.09 -3.88
N LEU A 12 2.78 3.18 -4.42
CA LEU A 12 3.78 2.44 -3.66
C LEU A 12 4.87 3.37 -3.11
N LEU A 13 5.43 4.23 -3.96
CA LEU A 13 6.40 5.25 -3.57
C LEU A 13 5.79 6.16 -2.51
N ALA A 14 4.59 6.68 -2.73
CA ALA A 14 3.90 7.49 -1.74
C ALA A 14 3.76 6.74 -0.40
N SER A 15 3.40 5.44 -0.40
CA SER A 15 3.32 4.67 0.84
C SER A 15 4.67 4.48 1.57
N CYS A 16 5.78 4.38 0.84
CA CYS A 16 7.13 4.25 1.39
C CYS A 16 7.72 5.58 1.87
N TYR A 17 7.47 6.65 1.13
CA TYR A 17 8.10 7.96 1.34
C TYR A 17 7.22 8.94 2.11
N LEU A 18 5.90 8.73 2.24
CA LEU A 18 5.05 9.61 3.06
C LEU A 18 5.40 9.46 4.54
N PRO A 19 5.76 10.54 5.24
CA PRO A 19 5.93 10.52 6.68
C PRO A 19 4.63 10.14 7.41
N PRO A 20 4.71 9.54 8.61
CA PRO A 20 3.54 9.22 9.42
C PRO A 20 2.64 10.44 9.70
N GLY A 21 3.25 11.63 9.85
CA GLY A 21 2.51 12.87 10.11
C GLY A 21 1.74 13.44 8.91
N PHE A 22 1.95 12.91 7.70
CA PHE A 22 1.21 13.30 6.49
C PHE A 22 -0.02 12.41 6.25
N LEU A 23 -0.20 11.37 7.07
CA LEU A 23 -1.29 10.42 6.97
C LEU A 23 -2.35 10.81 7.99
N SER A 24 -3.53 11.24 7.52
CA SER A 24 -4.63 11.65 8.40
C SER A 24 -5.17 10.52 9.27
N ALA A 25 -4.92 9.26 8.90
CA ALA A 25 -5.40 8.10 9.62
C ALA A 25 -4.36 6.98 9.66
N PRO A 26 -4.31 6.17 10.75
CA PRO A 26 -3.40 5.02 10.88
C PRO A 26 -3.60 3.95 9.78
N GLY A 27 -4.72 3.97 9.07
CA GLY A 27 -5.00 3.10 7.92
C GLY A 27 -4.74 3.71 6.54
N GLN A 28 -4.38 4.99 6.44
CA GLN A 28 -4.27 5.67 5.14
C GLN A 28 -3.16 5.08 4.26
N ARG A 29 -2.02 4.72 4.86
CA ARG A 29 -0.92 4.02 4.15
C ARG A 29 -1.35 2.64 3.65
N VAL A 30 -2.13 1.91 4.44
CA VAL A 30 -2.68 0.60 4.07
C VAL A 30 -3.67 0.76 2.90
N GLY A 31 -4.50 1.79 2.90
CA GLY A 31 -5.38 2.12 1.78
C GLY A 31 -4.62 2.38 0.48
N MET A 32 -3.55 3.18 0.55
CA MET A 32 -2.71 3.48 -0.63
C MET A 32 -2.01 2.23 -1.18
N LEU A 33 -1.45 1.39 -0.32
CA LEU A 33 -0.83 0.12 -0.74
C LEU A 33 -1.83 -0.88 -1.30
N ALA A 34 -3.05 -0.95 -0.74
CA ALA A 34 -4.12 -1.80 -1.26
C ALA A 34 -4.57 -1.33 -2.65
N GLU A 35 -4.57 -0.02 -2.90
CA GLU A 35 -4.89 0.55 -4.20
C GLU A 35 -3.78 0.32 -5.24
N ALA A 36 -2.50 0.42 -4.82
CA ALA A 36 -1.37 0.02 -5.64
C ALA A 36 -1.51 -1.46 -6.03
N ALA A 37 -1.77 -2.34 -5.06
CA ALA A 37 -1.95 -3.78 -5.28
C ALA A 37 -3.06 -4.07 -6.30
N ARG A 38 -4.24 -3.46 -6.16
CA ARG A 38 -5.34 -3.61 -7.13
C ARG A 38 -4.93 -3.21 -8.54
N THR A 39 -4.13 -2.16 -8.66
CA THR A 39 -3.66 -1.66 -9.95
C THR A 39 -2.67 -2.63 -10.59
N LEU A 40 -1.76 -3.19 -9.79
CA LEU A 40 -0.78 -4.20 -10.19
C LEU A 40 -1.45 -5.51 -10.61
N GLU A 41 -2.48 -5.95 -9.89
CA GLU A 41 -3.30 -7.12 -10.25
C GLU A 41 -3.93 -6.93 -11.63
N LYS A 42 -4.46 -5.73 -11.90
CA LYS A 42 -5.13 -5.38 -13.14
C LYS A 42 -4.20 -5.40 -14.37
N ILE A 43 -2.92 -5.05 -14.18
CA ILE A 43 -1.91 -5.11 -15.25
C ILE A 43 -1.12 -6.42 -15.26
N GLY A 44 -1.36 -7.32 -14.30
CA GLY A 44 -0.71 -8.63 -14.20
C GLY A 44 0.69 -8.61 -13.58
N ASP A 45 1.08 -7.54 -12.88
CA ASP A 45 2.39 -7.42 -12.24
C ASP A 45 2.43 -8.14 -10.88
N ARG A 46 2.63 -9.46 -10.95
CA ARG A 46 2.63 -10.34 -9.78
C ARG A 46 3.77 -10.07 -8.80
N ARG A 47 4.92 -9.56 -9.28
CA ARG A 47 6.08 -9.29 -8.41
C ARG A 47 5.75 -8.15 -7.44
N LEU A 48 5.40 -6.99 -8.00
CA LEU A 48 5.03 -5.83 -7.21
C LEU A 48 3.76 -6.09 -6.38
N LEU A 49 2.79 -6.85 -6.90
CA LEU A 49 1.61 -7.26 -6.14
C LEU A 49 2.00 -7.99 -4.84
N HIS A 50 2.91 -8.96 -4.95
CA HIS A 50 3.36 -9.74 -3.80
C HIS A 50 4.12 -8.85 -2.79
N ASP A 51 4.98 -7.94 -3.27
CA ASP A 51 5.64 -6.95 -2.41
C ASP A 51 4.63 -6.05 -1.68
N CYS A 52 3.62 -5.53 -2.38
CA CYS A 52 2.53 -4.76 -1.78
C CYS A 52 1.80 -5.58 -0.70
N GLN A 53 1.47 -6.83 -0.97
CA GLN A 53 0.80 -7.72 -0.02
C GLN A 53 1.64 -8.00 1.21
N GLN A 54 2.94 -8.24 1.05
CA GLN A 54 3.87 -8.40 2.17
C GLN A 54 3.97 -7.12 2.99
N MET A 55 4.05 -5.96 2.35
CA MET A 55 4.12 -4.67 3.04
C MET A 55 2.81 -4.35 3.78
N LEU A 56 1.66 -4.67 3.16
CA LEU A 56 0.34 -4.59 3.79
C LEU A 56 0.23 -5.50 5.01
N MET A 57 0.73 -6.73 4.96
CA MET A 57 0.77 -7.62 6.11
C MET A 57 1.66 -7.06 7.24
N ARG A 58 2.82 -6.50 6.88
CA ARG A 58 3.74 -5.87 7.86
C ARG A 58 3.13 -4.63 8.50
N LEU A 59 2.35 -3.84 7.77
CA LEU A 59 1.66 -2.65 8.27
C LEU A 59 0.37 -2.99 9.03
N GLY A 60 -0.39 -3.98 8.56
CA GLY A 60 -1.64 -4.45 9.17
C GLY A 60 -1.43 -5.32 10.42
N GLY A 61 -0.25 -5.90 10.59
CA GLY A 61 0.14 -6.65 11.80
C GLY A 61 0.43 -5.78 13.03
N GLY A 62 0.39 -4.45 12.91
CA GLY A 62 0.69 -3.52 14.00
C GLY A 62 -0.48 -3.15 14.91
N THR A 63 -1.69 -3.66 14.68
CA THR A 63 -2.84 -3.36 15.55
C THR A 63 -3.54 -4.63 15.99
N THR A 64 -3.09 -5.19 17.11
CA THR A 64 -3.96 -5.77 18.14
C THR A 64 -3.17 -5.89 19.46
N VAL A 65 -3.20 -4.80 20.25
CA VAL A 65 -3.53 -4.91 21.68
C VAL A 65 -4.44 -3.72 22.03
N THR A 66 -5.74 -4.00 22.11
CA THR A 66 -6.63 -3.36 23.08
C THR A 66 -6.37 -4.05 24.42
N SER A 67 -6.07 -3.28 25.48
CA SER A 67 -6.31 -3.52 26.92
C SER A 67 -5.29 -2.65 27.70
N SER A 68 -5.65 -1.75 28.61
CA SER A 68 -6.76 -1.75 29.57
C SER A 68 -7.31 -0.34 29.81
#